data_AF-B1WRE2-F1
#
_entry.id   AF-B1WRE2-F1
#
_cell.length_a   1.000
_cell.length_b   1.000
_cell.length_c   1.000
_cell.angle_alpha   90.00
_cell.angle_beta   90.00
_cell.angle_gamma   90.00
#
_symmetry.space_group_name_H-M   'P 1'
#
loop_
_entity.id
_entity.type
_entity.pdbx_description
1 polymer ?
#
loop_
_entity_poly.entity_id
_entity_poly.type
_entity_poly.pdbx_seq_one_letter_code
_entity_poly.pdbx_strand_id
1 'polypeptide(L)'
;MGFFSFELMKTFLFWNLNKKPLIDNIVSLTQFYDIDVLMFCEWNIVIADLLNALNADGKGSYYYIPGNCEKIKIFTKFPNEFIKPIFESDRLTIRHVTLPGSDSILLAVIHFVDKYNWDENSQNAECYNLAETIKETELRLGHSRTVLVGDLNMNPFQAGVIMANGLHAVMTKKIASSMSRKVQQKEYKFFYNPM
;
A
#
# COMPACT_ATOMS: atom_id res chain seq x y z
N MET A 1 -11.29 35.53 11.26
CA MET A 1 -12.41 35.15 10.36
C MET A 1 -11.87 34.00 9.52
N GLY A 2 -11.91 32.78 10.05
CA GLY A 2 -12.76 31.69 9.53
C GLY A 2 -12.15 31.13 8.23
N PHE A 3 -11.77 29.86 8.08
CA PHE A 3 -12.27 28.63 8.69
C PHE A 3 -11.40 27.44 8.22
N PHE A 4 -11.39 26.37 9.02
CA PHE A 4 -10.97 24.99 8.71
C PHE A 4 -9.55 24.74 8.17
N SER A 5 -8.63 24.40 9.08
CA SER A 5 -7.62 23.39 8.75
C SER A 5 -8.36 22.06 8.61
N PHE A 6 -8.86 21.77 7.41
CA PHE A 6 -9.10 20.38 7.04
C PHE A 6 -7.73 19.71 7.13
N GLU A 7 -7.57 18.81 8.09
CA GLU A 7 -6.52 17.81 8.01
C GLU A 7 -6.74 17.11 6.67
N LEU A 8 -5.89 17.41 5.68
CA LEU A 8 -5.99 16.86 4.32
C LEU A 8 -5.76 15.35 4.44
N MET A 9 -6.85 14.61 4.66
CA MET A 9 -6.83 13.16 4.65
C MET A 9 -6.29 12.73 3.28
N LYS A 10 -5.21 11.96 3.32
CA LYS A 10 -4.55 11.50 2.09
C LYS A 10 -5.31 10.32 1.52
N THR A 11 -5.67 10.42 0.25
CA THR A 11 -6.45 9.39 -0.43
C THR A 11 -5.52 8.47 -1.22
N PHE A 12 -5.60 7.18 -0.94
CA PHE A 12 -4.82 6.14 -1.60
C PHE A 12 -5.75 5.23 -2.39
N LEU A 13 -5.36 4.87 -3.62
CA LEU A 13 -6.04 3.85 -4.41
C LEU A 13 -5.04 2.79 -4.82
N PHE A 14 -5.36 1.55 -4.50
CA PHE A 14 -4.74 0.40 -5.12
C PHE A 14 -5.71 -0.25 -6.11
N TRP A 15 -5.22 -0.64 -7.28
CA TRP A 15 -6.02 -1.39 -8.25
C TRP A 15 -5.18 -2.41 -9.03
N ASN A 16 -5.55 -3.68 -8.94
CA ASN A 16 -5.14 -4.70 -9.91
C ASN A 16 -5.89 -4.45 -11.24
N LEU A 17 -5.17 -4.00 -12.27
CA LEU A 17 -5.77 -3.66 -13.57
C LEU A 17 -6.04 -4.86 -14.46
N ASN A 18 -5.54 -6.05 -14.10
CA ASN A 18 -5.63 -7.26 -14.92
C ASN A 18 -5.23 -7.00 -16.38
N LYS A 19 -4.14 -6.24 -16.57
CA LYS A 19 -3.54 -5.83 -17.86
C LYS A 19 -4.45 -5.05 -18.79
N LYS A 20 -5.58 -4.53 -18.29
CA LYS A 20 -6.51 -3.72 -19.08
C LYS A 20 -6.02 -2.26 -19.17
N PRO A 21 -6.00 -1.65 -20.37
CA PRO A 21 -5.54 -0.29 -20.56
C PRO A 21 -6.63 0.75 -20.22
N LEU A 22 -7.02 0.81 -18.94
CA LEU A 22 -8.18 1.58 -18.46
C LEU A 22 -7.89 3.06 -18.17
N ILE A 23 -7.16 3.76 -19.07
CA ILE A 23 -6.71 5.15 -18.83
C ILE A 23 -7.88 6.08 -18.46
N ASP A 24 -8.96 6.08 -19.25
CA ASP A 24 -10.10 6.99 -19.02
C ASP A 24 -10.80 6.71 -17.68
N ASN A 25 -10.92 5.44 -17.29
CA ASN A 25 -11.49 5.06 -15.99
C ASN A 25 -10.59 5.48 -14.84
N ILE A 26 -9.27 5.30 -14.98
CA ILE A 26 -8.29 5.74 -13.99
C ILE A 26 -8.44 7.25 -13.80
N VAL A 27 -8.35 8.04 -14.86
CA VAL A 27 -8.48 9.50 -14.81
C VAL A 27 -9.80 9.94 -14.17
N SER A 28 -10.91 9.33 -14.59
CA SER A 28 -12.24 9.66 -14.05
C SER A 28 -12.35 9.38 -12.55
N LEU A 29 -11.89 8.20 -12.10
CA LEU A 29 -11.90 7.85 -10.67
C LEU A 29 -10.97 8.74 -9.86
N THR A 30 -9.77 8.99 -10.39
CA THR A 30 -8.78 9.85 -9.76
C THR A 30 -9.32 11.25 -9.50
N GLN A 31 -10.02 11.83 -10.47
CA GLN A 31 -10.64 13.15 -10.34
C GLN A 31 -11.85 13.12 -9.41
N PHE A 32 -12.71 12.12 -9.54
CA PHE A 32 -13.95 12.05 -8.75
C PHE A 32 -13.66 11.90 -7.24
N TYR A 33 -12.65 11.10 -6.87
CA TYR A 33 -12.28 10.84 -5.47
C TYR A 33 -11.07 11.65 -5.00
N ASP A 34 -10.55 12.57 -5.82
CA ASP A 34 -9.37 13.39 -5.53
C ASP A 34 -8.15 12.56 -5.03
N ILE A 35 -7.83 11.48 -5.72
CA ILE A 35 -6.90 10.44 -5.23
C ILE A 35 -5.44 10.94 -5.20
N ASP A 36 -4.78 10.99 -4.06
CA ASP A 36 -3.41 11.52 -3.95
C ASP A 36 -2.30 10.53 -4.39
N VAL A 37 -2.51 9.24 -4.16
CA VAL A 37 -1.54 8.18 -4.47
C VAL A 37 -2.25 7.01 -5.15
N LEU A 38 -1.87 6.75 -6.40
CA LEU A 38 -2.34 5.64 -7.22
C LEU A 38 -1.28 4.54 -7.21
N MET A 39 -1.71 3.31 -6.97
CA MET A 39 -0.87 2.12 -6.93
C MET A 39 -1.50 1.05 -7.82
N PHE A 40 -0.77 0.59 -8.82
CA PHE A 40 -1.29 -0.37 -9.79
C PHE A 40 -0.44 -1.62 -9.83
N CYS A 41 -1.09 -2.78 -9.97
CA CYS A 41 -0.45 -4.02 -10.37
C CYS A 41 -1.13 -4.58 -11.64
N GLU A 42 -0.50 -5.61 -12.23
CA GLU A 42 -0.90 -6.16 -13.54
C GLU A 42 -1.06 -5.06 -14.60
N TRP A 43 -0.06 -4.21 -14.68
CA TRP A 43 -0.07 -3.02 -15.49
C TRP A 43 0.39 -3.31 -16.93
N ASN A 44 -0.31 -2.74 -17.92
CA ASN A 44 0.04 -2.84 -19.34
C ASN A 44 -0.26 -1.53 -20.10
N ILE A 45 0.16 -0.40 -19.52
CA ILE A 45 -0.03 0.94 -20.09
C ILE A 45 1.34 1.62 -20.22
N VAL A 46 1.52 2.50 -21.19
CA VAL A 46 2.76 3.31 -21.26
C VAL A 46 2.69 4.40 -20.19
N ILE A 47 3.74 4.52 -19.36
CA ILE A 47 3.78 5.48 -18.25
C ILE A 47 3.49 6.91 -18.72
N ALA A 48 4.07 7.31 -19.84
CA ALA A 48 3.87 8.65 -20.42
C ALA A 48 2.42 8.91 -20.80
N ASP A 49 1.72 7.93 -21.36
CA ASP A 49 0.33 8.08 -21.79
C ASP A 49 -0.60 8.35 -20.59
N LEU A 50 -0.43 7.60 -19.49
CA LEU A 50 -1.20 7.87 -18.28
C LEU A 50 -0.86 9.22 -17.65
N LEU A 51 0.43 9.58 -17.56
CA LEU A 51 0.82 10.88 -16.99
C LEU A 51 0.26 12.04 -17.79
N ASN A 52 0.30 11.96 -19.12
CA ASN A 52 -0.28 12.97 -19.99
C ASN A 52 -1.79 13.08 -19.76
N ALA A 53 -2.50 11.95 -19.63
CA ALA A 53 -3.93 11.95 -19.39
C ALA A 53 -4.31 12.49 -17.99
N LEU A 54 -3.57 12.11 -16.94
CA LEU A 54 -3.78 12.60 -15.57
C LEU A 54 -3.54 14.11 -15.43
N ASN A 55 -2.57 14.64 -16.18
CA ASN A 55 -2.15 16.04 -16.12
C ASN A 55 -2.73 16.92 -17.23
N ALA A 56 -3.60 16.36 -18.09
CA ALA A 56 -4.23 17.10 -19.16
C ALA A 56 -5.08 18.27 -18.63
N ASP A 57 -5.15 19.36 -19.41
CA ASP A 57 -5.98 20.55 -19.13
C ASP A 57 -5.74 21.20 -17.75
N GLY A 58 -4.55 21.01 -17.15
CA GLY A 58 -4.24 21.55 -15.82
C GLY A 58 -5.00 20.87 -14.68
N LYS A 59 -5.58 19.69 -14.92
CA LYS A 59 -6.43 18.96 -13.96
C LYS A 59 -5.64 18.27 -12.83
N GLY A 60 -4.31 18.23 -12.89
CA GLY A 60 -3.48 17.58 -11.86
C GLY A 60 -1.99 17.88 -11.96
N SER A 61 -1.24 17.40 -10.98
CA SER A 61 0.23 17.40 -10.97
C SER A 61 0.73 16.04 -10.47
N TYR A 62 0.44 15.00 -11.25
CA TYR A 62 0.90 13.65 -10.98
C TYR A 62 2.32 13.42 -11.48
N TYR A 63 3.09 12.76 -10.63
CA TYR A 63 4.43 12.26 -10.89
C TYR A 63 4.41 10.73 -10.86
N TYR A 64 5.21 10.12 -11.72
CA TYR A 64 5.55 8.70 -11.58
C TYR A 64 6.70 8.53 -10.60
N ILE A 65 6.54 7.61 -9.65
CA ILE A 65 7.56 7.29 -8.65
C ILE A 65 8.34 6.06 -9.12
N PRO A 66 9.59 6.22 -9.60
CA PRO A 66 10.38 5.09 -10.03
C PRO A 66 10.78 4.21 -8.84
N GLY A 67 11.10 2.96 -9.16
CA GLY A 67 11.67 1.98 -8.24
C GLY A 67 12.00 0.68 -8.94
N ASN A 68 12.62 -0.21 -8.20
CA ASN A 68 13.06 -1.52 -8.68
C ASN A 68 11.94 -2.56 -8.68
N CYS A 69 10.77 -2.25 -8.13
CA CYS A 69 9.61 -3.14 -8.22
C CYS A 69 8.99 -3.09 -9.63
N GLU A 70 9.18 -4.15 -10.42
CA GLU A 70 8.68 -4.18 -11.79
C GLU A 70 7.15 -4.28 -11.86
N LYS A 71 6.53 -5.05 -10.96
CA LYS A 71 5.10 -5.41 -11.04
C LYS A 71 4.16 -4.38 -10.43
N ILE A 72 4.69 -3.37 -9.74
CA ILE A 72 3.92 -2.32 -9.09
C ILE A 72 4.34 -0.97 -9.67
N LYS A 73 3.36 -0.14 -10.01
CA LYS A 73 3.57 1.24 -10.46
C LYS A 73 2.88 2.21 -9.51
N ILE A 74 3.58 3.27 -9.14
CA ILE A 74 3.08 4.29 -8.21
C ILE A 74 3.06 5.64 -8.91
N PHE A 75 1.92 6.30 -8.88
CA PHE A 75 1.74 7.67 -9.35
C PHE A 75 1.18 8.51 -8.20
N THR A 76 1.58 9.77 -8.08
CA THR A 76 1.13 10.60 -6.94
C THR A 76 1.16 12.08 -7.27
N LYS A 77 0.35 12.87 -6.54
CA LYS A 77 0.46 14.34 -6.53
C LYS A 77 1.71 14.86 -5.82
N PHE A 78 2.47 14.01 -5.13
CA PHE A 78 3.65 14.42 -4.37
C PHE A 78 4.94 14.23 -5.17
N PRO A 79 5.85 15.20 -5.16
CA PRO A 79 7.20 15.02 -5.70
C PRO A 79 7.92 13.81 -5.11
N ASN A 80 8.81 13.20 -5.90
CA ASN A 80 9.52 11.96 -5.56
C ASN A 80 10.32 12.05 -4.25
N GLU A 81 10.75 13.24 -3.83
CA GLU A 81 11.47 13.46 -2.57
C GLU A 81 10.67 13.08 -1.32
N PHE A 82 9.33 13.06 -1.41
CA PHE A 82 8.46 12.74 -0.30
C PHE A 82 8.09 11.26 -0.21
N ILE A 83 8.37 10.45 -1.25
CA ILE A 83 8.04 9.02 -1.30
C ILE A 83 9.29 8.23 -1.69
N LYS A 84 10.11 7.89 -0.70
CA LYS A 84 11.41 7.25 -0.92
C LYS A 84 11.33 5.73 -0.76
N PRO A 85 12.00 4.92 -1.61
CA PRO A 85 12.07 3.48 -1.38
C PRO A 85 12.93 3.15 -0.16
N ILE A 86 12.46 2.20 0.66
CA ILE A 86 13.19 1.63 1.81
C ILE A 86 13.50 0.14 1.59
N PHE A 87 12.58 -0.56 0.95
CA PHE A 87 12.73 -1.96 0.56
C PHE A 87 12.02 -2.18 -0.78
N GLU A 88 12.64 -2.91 -1.70
CA GLU A 88 12.02 -3.28 -2.97
C GLU A 88 12.40 -4.71 -3.37
N SER A 89 11.40 -5.41 -3.91
CA SER A 89 11.52 -6.66 -4.65
C SER A 89 10.56 -6.63 -5.84
N ASP A 90 10.50 -7.69 -6.63
CA ASP A 90 9.61 -7.78 -7.80
C ASP A 90 8.12 -7.63 -7.47
N ARG A 91 7.73 -7.86 -6.21
CA ARG A 91 6.33 -7.98 -5.77
C ARG A 91 5.97 -7.18 -4.53
N LEU A 92 6.97 -6.60 -3.86
CA LEU A 92 6.81 -5.75 -2.69
C LEU A 92 7.61 -4.47 -2.90
N THR A 93 6.99 -3.33 -2.64
CA THR A 93 7.71 -2.07 -2.46
C THR A 93 7.26 -1.44 -1.16
N ILE A 94 8.22 -1.09 -0.30
CA ILE A 94 7.97 -0.33 0.93
C ILE A 94 8.55 1.06 0.73
N ARG A 95 7.67 2.06 0.75
CA ARG A 95 8.02 3.47 0.61
C ARG A 95 7.90 4.17 1.95
N HIS A 96 8.89 4.99 2.29
CA HIS A 96 8.79 5.95 3.38
C HIS A 96 8.19 7.24 2.83
N VAL A 97 6.97 7.52 3.27
CA VAL A 97 6.21 8.71 2.88
C VAL A 97 6.38 9.76 3.97
N THR A 98 7.00 10.87 3.63
CA THR A 98 7.26 11.99 4.55
C THR A 98 6.67 13.26 3.94
N LEU A 99 5.46 13.62 4.31
CA LEU A 99 4.81 14.83 3.81
C LEU A 99 4.99 16.00 4.79
N PRO A 100 5.17 17.25 4.31
CA PRO A 100 5.29 18.41 5.19
C PRO A 100 4.09 18.54 6.13
N GLY A 101 4.37 18.72 7.43
CA GLY A 101 3.32 18.91 8.45
C GLY A 101 2.55 17.63 8.82
N SER A 102 3.03 16.44 8.44
CA SER A 102 2.43 15.16 8.82
C SER A 102 3.47 14.21 9.37
N ASP A 103 3.03 13.31 10.26
CA ASP A 103 3.86 12.18 10.66
C ASP A 103 4.18 11.29 9.45
N SER A 104 5.42 10.81 9.37
CA SER A 104 5.80 9.91 8.29
C SER A 104 5.11 8.55 8.43
N ILE A 105 4.80 7.92 7.29
CA ILE A 105 4.25 6.58 7.24
C ILE A 105 5.12 5.66 6.39
N LEU A 106 4.99 4.36 6.62
CA LEU A 106 5.40 3.32 5.69
C LEU A 106 4.22 2.96 4.79
N LEU A 107 4.40 3.06 3.48
CA LEU A 107 3.46 2.56 2.47
C LEU A 107 4.04 1.28 1.88
N ALA A 108 3.53 0.12 2.33
CA ALA A 108 3.88 -1.19 1.80
C ALA A 108 2.85 -1.59 0.75
N VAL A 109 3.28 -1.67 -0.51
CA VAL A 109 2.44 -2.09 -1.63
C VAL A 109 2.86 -3.48 -2.08
N ILE A 110 1.89 -4.40 -2.15
CA ILE A 110 2.14 -5.83 -2.40
C ILE A 110 1.33 -6.36 -3.58
N HIS A 111 1.92 -7.30 -4.32
CA HIS A 111 1.22 -8.13 -5.29
C HIS A 111 1.75 -9.57 -5.23
N PHE A 112 1.11 -10.42 -4.43
CA PHE A 112 1.46 -11.82 -4.26
C PHE A 112 1.26 -12.66 -5.54
N VAL A 113 1.85 -13.85 -5.54
CA VAL A 113 1.64 -14.83 -6.61
C VAL A 113 0.25 -15.46 -6.46
N ASP A 114 -0.47 -15.60 -7.58
CA ASP A 114 -1.77 -16.27 -7.62
C ASP A 114 -1.70 -17.73 -7.11
N LYS A 115 -2.82 -18.20 -6.53
CA LYS A 115 -2.99 -19.56 -5.98
C LYS A 115 -2.81 -20.70 -6.99
N TYR A 116 -2.87 -20.42 -8.29
CA TYR A 116 -2.57 -21.43 -9.31
C TYR A 116 -1.10 -21.86 -9.30
N ASN A 117 -0.22 -20.98 -8.84
CA ASN A 117 1.22 -21.25 -8.81
C ASN A 117 1.70 -21.69 -7.42
N TRP A 118 1.01 -21.28 -6.35
CA TRP A 118 1.39 -21.58 -4.96
C TRP A 118 0.25 -22.26 -4.20
N ASP A 119 0.60 -23.31 -3.45
CA ASP A 119 -0.31 -23.87 -2.45
C ASP A 119 -0.53 -22.90 -1.27
N GLU A 120 -1.54 -23.19 -0.46
CA GLU A 120 -1.92 -22.36 0.68
C GLU A 120 -0.81 -22.22 1.73
N ASN A 121 0.02 -23.26 1.91
CA ASN A 121 1.10 -23.23 2.90
C ASN A 121 2.20 -22.26 2.46
N SER A 122 2.53 -22.24 1.17
CA SER A 122 3.50 -21.33 0.57
C SER A 122 3.04 -19.87 0.71
N GLN A 123 1.76 -19.59 0.44
CA GLN A 123 1.19 -18.25 0.65
C GLN A 123 1.20 -17.83 2.13
N ASN A 124 0.91 -18.76 3.05
CA ASN A 124 0.96 -18.50 4.48
C ASN A 124 2.39 -18.18 4.94
N ALA A 125 3.40 -18.93 4.48
CA ALA A 125 4.80 -18.66 4.77
C ALA A 125 5.22 -17.27 4.28
N GLU A 126 4.72 -16.85 3.13
CA GLU A 126 5.06 -15.56 2.53
C GLU A 126 4.40 -14.39 3.26
N CYS A 127 3.23 -14.59 3.87
CA CYS A 127 2.69 -13.64 4.85
C CYS A 127 3.61 -13.48 6.07
N TYR A 128 4.29 -14.54 6.52
CA TYR A 128 5.23 -14.46 7.64
C TYR A 128 6.48 -13.65 7.24
N ASN A 129 7.03 -13.91 6.06
CA ASN A 129 8.15 -13.16 5.49
C ASN A 129 7.80 -11.67 5.29
N LEU A 130 6.59 -11.38 4.81
CA LEU A 130 6.08 -10.03 4.65
C LEU A 130 5.95 -9.30 6.00
N ALA A 131 5.35 -9.95 6.99
CA ALA A 131 5.20 -9.38 8.33
C ALA A 131 6.56 -9.11 8.99
N GLU A 132 7.54 -9.99 8.83
CA GLU A 132 8.90 -9.80 9.32
C GLU A 132 9.60 -8.63 8.61
N THR A 133 9.55 -8.58 7.28
CA THR A 133 10.12 -7.48 6.48
C THR A 133 9.56 -6.12 6.90
N ILE A 134 8.24 -6.04 7.09
CA ILE A 134 7.59 -4.81 7.57
C ILE A 134 8.09 -4.47 8.98
N LYS A 135 8.09 -5.45 9.90
CA LYS A 135 8.52 -5.24 11.28
C LYS A 135 9.97 -4.73 11.36
N GLU A 136 10.88 -5.29 10.58
CA GLU A 136 12.28 -4.83 10.51
C GLU A 136 12.38 -3.40 9.98
N THR A 137 11.56 -3.06 8.99
CA THR A 137 11.48 -1.71 8.43
C THR A 137 10.93 -0.72 9.44
N GLU A 138 9.87 -1.07 10.17
CA GLU A 138 9.32 -0.28 11.28
C GLU A 138 10.35 -0.02 12.38
N LEU A 139 11.10 -1.05 12.77
CA LEU A 139 12.15 -0.94 13.78
C LEU A 139 13.26 0.01 13.32
N ARG A 140 13.66 -0.07 12.05
CA ARG A 140 14.69 0.79 11.46
C ARG A 140 14.29 2.26 11.43
N LEU A 141 13.01 2.57 11.17
CA LEU A 141 12.49 3.94 11.13
C LEU A 141 11.96 4.45 12.48
N GLY A 142 11.88 3.58 13.49
CA GLY A 142 11.45 3.95 14.83
C GLY A 142 9.94 4.21 14.97
N HIS A 143 9.10 3.71 14.06
CA HIS A 143 7.64 3.85 14.15
C HIS A 143 6.89 2.70 13.46
N SER A 144 5.61 2.52 13.79
CA SER A 144 4.73 1.50 13.18
C SER A 144 3.48 2.06 12.51
N ARG A 145 3.56 3.29 12.01
CA ARG A 145 2.56 3.86 11.12
C ARG A 145 2.74 3.26 9.73
N THR A 146 2.15 2.08 9.52
CA THR A 146 2.29 1.32 8.28
C THR A 146 0.93 1.13 7.62
N VAL A 147 0.83 1.48 6.35
CA VAL A 147 -0.27 1.13 5.45
C VAL A 147 0.22 -0.02 4.59
N LEU A 148 -0.35 -1.22 4.79
CA LEU A 148 -0.18 -2.35 3.90
C LEU A 148 -1.38 -2.43 2.97
N VAL A 149 -1.13 -2.39 1.67
CA VAL A 149 -2.18 -2.42 0.64
C VAL A 149 -1.72 -3.22 -0.55
N GLY A 150 -2.63 -3.95 -1.19
CA GLY A 150 -2.30 -4.66 -2.40
C GLY A 150 -3.17 -5.86 -2.67
N ASP A 151 -2.76 -6.62 -3.68
CA ASP A 151 -3.38 -7.88 -4.03
C ASP A 151 -2.60 -9.02 -3.38
N LEU A 152 -3.09 -9.48 -2.23
CA LEU A 152 -2.53 -10.64 -1.53
C LEU A 152 -2.93 -11.96 -2.21
N ASN A 153 -3.91 -11.98 -3.13
CA ASN A 153 -4.52 -13.21 -3.63
C ASN A 153 -5.03 -14.15 -2.50
N MET A 154 -5.32 -13.59 -1.33
CA MET A 154 -5.76 -14.33 -0.14
C MET A 154 -7.12 -13.81 0.33
N ASN A 155 -7.94 -14.73 0.81
CA ASN A 155 -9.18 -14.36 1.48
C ASN A 155 -8.82 -13.72 2.86
N PRO A 156 -9.52 -12.66 3.28
CA PRO A 156 -9.25 -11.95 4.54
C PRO A 156 -9.20 -12.82 5.82
N PHE A 157 -9.78 -14.02 5.79
CA PHE A 157 -9.83 -14.96 6.90
C PHE A 157 -8.77 -16.08 6.83
N GLN A 158 -7.93 -16.10 5.80
CA GLN A 158 -6.88 -17.14 5.68
C GLN A 158 -5.79 -16.98 6.73
N ALA A 159 -5.15 -18.10 7.06
CA ALA A 159 -4.18 -18.19 8.16
C ALA A 159 -3.06 -17.15 8.04
N GLY A 160 -2.42 -16.97 6.87
CA GLY A 160 -1.37 -15.96 6.69
C GLY A 160 -1.82 -14.54 7.03
N VAL A 161 -3.11 -14.21 6.82
CA VAL A 161 -3.68 -12.90 7.10
C VAL A 161 -4.01 -12.73 8.59
N ILE A 162 -4.62 -13.73 9.23
CA ILE A 162 -5.14 -13.58 10.61
C ILE A 162 -4.22 -14.08 11.72
N MET A 163 -3.24 -14.93 11.41
CA MET A 163 -2.37 -15.55 12.40
C MET A 163 -1.42 -14.53 13.04
N ALA A 164 -1.09 -14.75 14.32
CA ALA A 164 -0.25 -13.84 15.10
C ALA A 164 1.13 -13.61 14.46
N ASN A 165 1.73 -14.65 13.90
CA ASN A 165 3.03 -14.62 13.22
C ASN A 165 2.94 -14.26 11.73
N GLY A 166 1.72 -14.05 11.19
CA GLY A 166 1.51 -13.47 9.87
C GLY A 166 1.17 -12.00 9.97
N LEU A 167 0.25 -11.53 9.12
CA LEU A 167 -0.16 -10.13 9.13
C LEU A 167 -0.96 -9.78 10.39
N HIS A 168 -1.53 -10.76 11.07
CA HIS A 168 -2.31 -10.56 12.29
C HIS A 168 -3.38 -9.48 12.12
N ALA A 169 -4.04 -9.51 10.97
CA ALA A 169 -4.97 -8.49 10.54
C ALA A 169 -6.32 -8.73 11.22
N VAL A 170 -6.75 -7.76 12.03
CA VAL A 170 -8.01 -7.81 12.77
C VAL A 170 -9.01 -6.83 12.17
N MET A 171 -10.27 -7.24 12.07
CA MET A 171 -11.29 -6.45 11.37
C MET A 171 -11.98 -5.41 12.24
N THR A 172 -11.85 -5.50 13.56
CA THR A 172 -12.52 -4.57 14.48
C THR A 172 -11.56 -3.51 14.95
N LYS A 173 -11.91 -2.23 14.71
CA LYS A 173 -11.14 -1.08 15.22
C LYS A 173 -10.88 -1.19 16.72
N LYS A 174 -11.86 -1.66 17.50
CA LYS A 174 -11.72 -1.91 18.94
C LYS A 174 -10.56 -2.85 19.28
N ILE A 175 -10.39 -3.94 18.53
CA ILE A 175 -9.29 -4.90 18.74
C ILE A 175 -7.97 -4.29 18.26
N ALA A 176 -7.95 -3.72 17.06
CA ALA A 176 -6.75 -3.08 16.51
C ALA A 176 -6.21 -1.97 17.43
N SER A 177 -7.10 -1.24 18.13
CA SER A 177 -6.74 -0.17 19.05
C SER A 177 -5.98 -0.65 20.30
N SER A 178 -5.99 -1.96 20.61
CA SER A 178 -5.11 -2.51 21.66
C SER A 178 -3.68 -2.73 21.17
N MET A 179 -3.40 -2.44 19.88
CA MET A 179 -2.10 -2.43 19.20
C MET A 179 -1.41 -3.79 19.05
N SER A 180 -1.47 -4.65 20.05
CA SER A 180 -0.80 -5.95 20.06
C SER A 180 -1.49 -6.95 21.00
N ARG A 181 -1.04 -8.20 20.94
CA ARG A 181 -1.25 -9.20 22.00
C ARG A 181 -0.03 -10.08 22.19
N LYS A 182 0.04 -10.78 23.32
CA LYS A 182 1.07 -11.79 23.61
C LYS A 182 0.59 -13.19 23.23
N VAL A 183 1.44 -13.95 22.56
CA VAL A 183 1.28 -15.38 22.29
C VAL A 183 2.57 -16.07 22.69
N GLN A 184 2.50 -17.01 23.64
CA GLN A 184 3.68 -17.68 24.21
C GLN A 184 4.78 -16.68 24.63
N GLN A 185 4.41 -15.64 25.40
CA GLN A 185 5.28 -14.54 25.85
C GLN A 185 5.86 -13.62 24.76
N LYS A 186 5.63 -13.91 23.47
CA LYS A 186 6.05 -13.04 22.36
C LYS A 186 4.93 -12.07 21.98
N GLU A 187 5.28 -10.81 21.85
CA GLU A 187 4.35 -9.76 21.42
C GLU A 187 4.21 -9.72 19.90
N TYR A 188 2.96 -9.66 19.43
CA TYR A 188 2.60 -9.54 18.03
C TYR A 188 1.65 -8.35 17.86
N LYS A 189 2.06 -7.39 17.03
CA LYS A 189 1.25 -6.22 16.67
C LYS A 189 0.08 -6.63 15.77
N PHE A 190 -0.97 -5.83 15.75
CA PHE A 190 -2.09 -6.00 14.85
C PHE A 190 -1.96 -5.07 13.63
N PHE A 191 -2.36 -5.58 12.47
CA PHE A 191 -2.86 -4.72 11.41
C PHE A 191 -4.37 -4.53 11.58
N TYR A 192 -4.86 -3.32 11.30
CA TYR A 192 -6.30 -3.09 11.14
C TYR A 192 -6.70 -3.37 9.69
N ASN A 193 -7.61 -4.32 9.47
CA ASN A 193 -8.15 -4.64 8.15
C ASN A 193 -9.64 -4.24 8.08
N PRO A 194 -9.98 -3.02 7.63
CA PRO A 194 -11.37 -2.58 7.52
C PRO A 194 -12.09 -3.42 6.45
N MET A 195 -13.09 -4.18 6.89
CA MET A 195 -14.01 -4.97 6.05
C MET A 195 -15.40 -4.38 6.12
#